data_AF-Q57CX6-F1
#
_entry.id   AF-Q57CX6-F1
#
_cell.length_a   1.000
_cell.length_b   1.000
_cell.length_c   1.000
_cell.angle_alpha   90.00
_cell.angle_beta   90.00
_cell.angle_gamma   90.00
#
_symmetry.space_group_name_H-M   'P 1'
#
loop_
_entity.id
_entity.type
_entity.pdbx_description
1 polymer ?
#
loop_
_entity_poly.entity_id
_entity_poly.type
_entity_poly.pdbx_seq_one_letter_code
_entity_poly.pdbx_strand_id
1 'polypeptide(L)'
;MRKYTSLFLVSTTVFLTAFTSLASADAKIDHRKSSAATVRCHVPTKAKVAALFDRWNKSLLTGDPAKVVANYAPDAVLLPTLSKKVRYTQKEREDYFRGFLKKKPVGHIDSRTIRTGCNEALDTGTYTFTFGDGSKAAAR
;
A
#
# COMPACT_ATOMS: atom_id res chain seq x y z
N MET A 1 0.95 -24.39 -43.69
CA MET A 1 1.74 -24.12 -44.92
C MET A 1 0.79 -23.77 -46.05
N ARG A 2 0.96 -22.59 -46.69
CA ARG A 2 0.31 -21.98 -47.89
C ARG A 2 0.18 -20.46 -47.59
N LYS A 3 1.13 -19.57 -47.85
CA LYS A 3 1.79 -19.07 -49.10
C LYS A 3 0.84 -18.48 -50.17
N TYR A 4 0.80 -17.14 -50.15
CA TYR A 4 0.90 -16.13 -51.24
C TYR A 4 -0.16 -16.00 -52.36
N THR A 5 -0.63 -14.76 -52.58
CA THR A 5 -0.67 -14.03 -53.88
C THR A 5 -1.13 -12.56 -53.64
N SER A 6 -0.24 -11.56 -53.74
CA SER A 6 0.05 -10.65 -54.89
C SER A 6 -1.00 -9.57 -55.17
N LEU A 7 -0.61 -8.29 -55.15
CA LEU A 7 -0.58 -7.45 -56.38
C LEU A 7 0.22 -6.14 -56.20
N PHE A 8 0.76 -5.70 -57.33
CA PHE A 8 1.81 -4.74 -57.60
C PHE A 8 1.40 -3.26 -57.50
N LEU A 9 2.38 -2.39 -57.28
CA LEU A 9 2.61 -1.25 -58.17
C LEU A 9 4.05 -0.73 -58.03
N VAL A 10 4.83 -0.92 -59.09
CA VAL A 10 6.15 -0.34 -59.30
C VAL A 10 5.96 0.98 -60.04
N SER A 11 6.50 2.08 -59.52
CA SER A 11 6.71 3.29 -60.31
C SER A 11 8.16 3.74 -60.12
N THR A 12 8.93 3.55 -61.18
CA THR A 12 10.33 3.97 -61.30
C THR A 12 10.39 5.41 -61.77
N THR A 13 11.03 6.28 -60.99
CA THR A 13 11.66 7.50 -61.53
C THR A 13 13.08 7.59 -61.01
N VAL A 14 14.01 7.40 -61.94
CA VAL A 14 15.45 7.62 -61.77
C VAL A 14 15.68 9.13 -61.76
N PHE A 15 16.26 9.66 -60.67
CA PHE A 15 16.90 10.97 -60.67
C PHE A 15 18.38 10.79 -60.37
N LEU A 16 19.19 11.04 -61.39
CA LEU A 16 20.64 11.15 -61.32
C LEU A 16 20.98 12.61 -60.94
N THR A 17 21.43 12.87 -59.71
CA THR A 17 22.14 14.12 -59.38
C THR A 17 23.27 13.90 -58.38
N ALA A 18 24.43 14.36 -58.83
CA ALA A 18 25.71 14.71 -58.21
C ALA A 18 25.95 14.54 -56.69
N PHE A 19 27.15 14.04 -56.39
CA PHE A 19 27.86 14.08 -55.11
C PHE A 19 27.72 15.42 -54.36
N THR A 20 27.33 15.36 -53.09
CA THR A 20 27.67 16.40 -52.09
C THR A 20 28.07 15.75 -50.75
N SER A 21 29.25 16.13 -50.30
CA SER A 21 29.90 16.00 -48.98
C SER A 21 29.23 15.14 -47.88
N LEU A 22 29.97 14.16 -47.33
CA LEU A 22 29.72 13.65 -45.98
C LEU A 22 30.00 14.77 -44.96
N ALA A 23 28.98 15.55 -44.62
CA ALA A 23 28.98 16.26 -43.36
C ALA A 23 28.72 15.22 -42.26
N SER A 24 29.74 14.92 -41.45
CA SER A 24 29.54 14.26 -40.15
C SER A 24 28.60 15.13 -39.34
N ALA A 25 27.31 14.77 -39.29
CA ALA A 25 26.41 15.32 -38.31
C ALA A 25 26.89 14.79 -36.95
N ASP A 26 27.62 15.63 -36.22
CA ASP A 26 27.79 15.48 -34.78
C ASP A 26 26.39 15.34 -34.17
N ALA A 27 26.00 14.09 -33.92
CA ALA A 27 24.86 13.80 -33.08
C ALA A 27 25.20 14.36 -31.70
N LYS A 28 24.77 15.60 -31.43
CA LYS A 28 24.74 16.14 -30.08
C LYS A 28 23.91 15.17 -29.25
N ILE A 29 24.59 14.32 -28.48
CA ILE A 29 23.96 13.56 -27.41
C ILE A 29 23.46 14.61 -26.43
N ASP A 30 22.19 14.99 -26.60
CA ASP A 30 21.46 15.80 -25.65
C ASP A 30 21.30 14.95 -24.39
N HIS A 31 22.27 15.14 -23.48
CA HIS A 31 22.22 14.62 -22.12
C HIS A 31 21.09 15.36 -21.41
N ARG A 32 19.83 15.02 -21.76
CA ARG A 32 18.69 15.31 -20.90
C ARG A 32 19.01 14.64 -19.58
N LYS A 33 19.50 15.43 -18.62
CA LYS A 33 19.53 15.09 -17.21
C LYS A 33 18.13 14.63 -16.87
N SER A 34 17.92 13.32 -16.90
CA SER A 34 16.75 12.69 -16.33
C SER A 34 16.78 13.10 -14.86
N SER A 35 15.93 14.05 -14.48
CA SER A 35 15.69 14.37 -13.09
C SER A 35 15.03 13.13 -12.51
N ALA A 36 15.85 12.21 -11.99
CA ALA A 36 15.37 11.16 -11.13
C ALA A 36 14.59 11.86 -10.02
N ALA A 37 13.27 11.65 -9.99
CA ALA A 37 12.43 12.18 -8.94
C ALA A 37 13.01 11.67 -7.60
N THR A 38 13.57 12.58 -6.81
CA THR A 38 14.06 12.24 -5.49
C THR A 38 12.83 11.96 -4.64
N VAL A 39 12.55 10.68 -4.40
CA VAL A 39 11.49 10.27 -3.49
C VAL A 39 11.86 10.78 -2.10
N ARG A 40 11.22 11.89 -1.68
CA ARG A 40 11.48 12.45 -0.36
C ARG A 40 10.78 11.59 0.68
N CYS A 41 11.60 10.95 1.49
CA CYS A 41 11.16 10.16 2.61
C CYS A 41 10.47 11.02 3.69
N HIS A 42 9.37 10.54 4.28
CA HIS A 42 8.79 11.07 5.50
C HIS A 42 8.95 10.08 6.65
N VAL A 43 9.68 10.46 7.70
CA VAL A 43 9.79 9.66 8.93
C VAL A 43 8.71 10.14 9.91
N PRO A 44 7.71 9.32 10.27
CA PRO A 44 6.68 9.73 11.23
C PRO A 44 7.27 9.85 12.64
N THR A 45 6.78 10.82 13.42
CA THR A 45 7.14 10.92 14.84
C THR A 45 6.48 9.81 15.65
N LYS A 46 7.15 9.29 16.69
CA LYS A 46 6.59 8.28 17.59
C LYS A 46 5.23 8.66 18.19
N ALA A 47 5.02 9.93 18.53
CA ALA A 47 3.73 10.42 19.05
C ALA A 47 2.58 10.27 18.05
N LYS A 48 2.80 10.64 16.78
CA LYS A 48 1.83 10.42 15.70
C LYS A 48 1.51 8.94 15.48
N VAL A 49 2.50 8.07 15.60
CA VAL A 49 2.31 6.62 15.48
C VAL A 49 1.48 6.09 16.66
N ALA A 50 1.80 6.49 17.90
CA ALA A 50 1.04 6.11 19.09
C ALA A 50 -0.46 6.48 18.99
N ALA A 51 -0.76 7.68 18.46
CA ALA A 51 -2.13 8.17 18.27
C ALA A 51 -2.96 7.33 17.26
N LEU A 52 -2.32 6.50 16.42
CA LEU A 52 -3.02 5.58 15.52
C LEU A 52 -3.78 4.51 16.31
N PHE A 53 -3.25 4.06 17.45
CA PHE A 53 -3.97 3.16 18.35
C PHE A 53 -5.22 3.84 18.89
N ASP A 54 -5.15 5.10 19.34
CA ASP A 54 -6.30 5.80 19.90
C ASP A 54 -7.41 5.99 18.84
N ARG A 55 -7.03 6.32 17.60
CA ARG A 55 -7.97 6.38 16.47
C ARG A 55 -8.62 5.02 16.23
N TRP A 56 -7.84 3.96 16.17
CA TRP A 56 -8.32 2.59 15.97
C TRP A 56 -9.25 2.15 17.12
N ASN A 57 -8.86 2.38 18.36
CA ASN A 57 -9.63 2.04 19.55
C ASN A 57 -10.95 2.83 19.60
N LYS A 58 -10.94 4.11 19.22
CA LYS A 58 -12.16 4.93 19.08
C LYS A 58 -13.10 4.38 18.00
N SER A 59 -12.58 3.80 16.92
CA SER A 59 -13.41 3.16 15.91
C SER A 59 -14.18 1.94 16.46
N LEU A 60 -13.61 1.21 17.43
CA LEU A 60 -14.31 0.10 18.09
C LEU A 60 -15.55 0.57 18.84
N LEU A 61 -15.46 1.74 19.49
CA LEU A 61 -16.56 2.32 20.28
C LEU A 61 -17.79 2.67 19.42
N THR A 62 -17.62 2.78 18.10
CA THR A 62 -18.74 3.04 17.19
C THR A 62 -19.65 1.83 16.99
N GLY A 63 -19.17 0.62 17.31
CA GLY A 63 -19.88 -0.62 17.02
C GLY A 63 -20.00 -0.97 15.53
N ASP A 64 -19.40 -0.17 14.64
CA ASP A 64 -19.48 -0.31 13.19
C ASP A 64 -18.20 -0.98 12.63
N PRO A 65 -18.28 -2.23 12.14
CA PRO A 65 -17.14 -2.94 11.56
C PRO A 65 -16.49 -2.18 10.39
N ALA A 66 -17.28 -1.45 9.59
CA ALA A 66 -16.77 -0.71 8.44
C ALA A 66 -15.81 0.40 8.88
N LYS A 67 -16.13 1.10 9.97
CA LYS A 67 -15.26 2.15 10.56
C LYS A 67 -13.98 1.57 11.13
N VAL A 68 -14.02 0.35 11.65
CA VAL A 68 -12.80 -0.32 12.14
C VAL A 68 -11.90 -0.71 10.96
N VAL A 69 -12.45 -1.37 9.94
CA VAL A 69 -11.65 -1.83 8.80
C VAL A 69 -11.12 -0.70 7.93
N ALA A 70 -11.72 0.49 7.97
CA ALA A 70 -11.19 1.68 7.31
C ALA A 70 -9.79 2.10 7.80
N ASN A 71 -9.32 1.58 8.94
CA ASN A 71 -7.95 1.78 9.41
C ASN A 71 -6.92 0.87 8.73
N TYR A 72 -7.35 -0.10 7.93
CA TYR A 72 -6.50 -1.13 7.34
C TYR A 72 -6.27 -0.84 5.87
N ALA A 73 -5.03 -1.04 5.41
CA ALA A 73 -4.74 -1.06 3.98
C ALA A 73 -5.55 -2.19 3.28
N PRO A 74 -5.83 -2.08 1.96
CA PRO A 74 -6.58 -3.11 1.23
C PRO A 74 -5.99 -4.52 1.42
N ASP A 75 -4.67 -4.62 1.41
CA ASP A 75 -3.85 -5.83 1.53
C ASP A 75 -3.41 -6.18 2.97
N ALA A 76 -3.90 -5.46 3.98
CA ALA A 76 -3.49 -5.67 5.36
C ALA A 76 -3.89 -7.06 5.89
N VAL A 77 -2.96 -7.74 6.58
CA VAL A 77 -3.24 -9.01 7.25
C VAL A 77 -3.64 -8.75 8.71
N LEU A 78 -4.73 -9.37 9.17
CA LEU A 78 -5.15 -9.34 10.57
C LEU A 78 -4.98 -10.72 11.22
N LEU A 79 -4.18 -10.76 12.29
CA LEU A 79 -4.07 -11.87 13.23
C LEU A 79 -4.97 -11.56 14.45
N PRO A 80 -6.19 -12.13 14.54
CA PRO A 80 -7.16 -11.67 15.53
C PRO A 80 -6.97 -12.32 16.91
N THR A 81 -7.24 -11.59 17.99
CA THR A 81 -7.05 -12.05 19.38
C THR A 81 -7.89 -13.28 19.74
N LEU A 82 -9.15 -13.33 19.27
CA LEU A 82 -10.15 -14.34 19.66
C LEU A 82 -10.44 -15.36 18.55
N SER A 83 -9.58 -15.47 17.55
CA SER A 83 -9.80 -16.36 16.41
C SER A 83 -8.50 -16.94 15.88
N LYS A 84 -8.49 -18.25 15.62
CA LYS A 84 -7.37 -18.91 14.92
C LYS A 84 -7.31 -18.58 13.42
N LYS A 85 -8.39 -18.03 12.84
CA LYS A 85 -8.47 -17.71 11.41
C LYS A 85 -7.84 -16.35 11.14
N VAL A 86 -6.73 -16.35 10.39
CA VAL A 86 -6.12 -15.15 9.80
C VAL A 86 -7.07 -14.52 8.77
N ARG A 87 -7.13 -13.18 8.72
CA ARG A 87 -7.96 -12.44 7.76
C ARG A 87 -7.07 -11.74 6.74
N TYR A 88 -7.25 -12.07 5.47
CA TYR A 88 -6.44 -11.52 4.36
C TYR A 88 -7.21 -10.48 3.55
N THR A 89 -8.55 -10.57 3.53
CA THR A 89 -9.39 -9.65 2.77
C THR A 89 -10.17 -8.69 3.67
N GLN A 90 -10.60 -7.55 3.11
CA GLN A 90 -11.45 -6.61 3.83
C GLN A 90 -12.73 -7.26 4.37
N LYS A 91 -13.42 -8.05 3.54
CA LYS A 91 -14.64 -8.78 3.95
C LYS A 91 -14.40 -9.69 5.15
N GLU A 92 -13.24 -10.35 5.18
CA GLU A 92 -12.85 -11.20 6.30
C GLU A 92 -12.51 -10.42 7.57
N ARG A 93 -11.89 -9.23 7.44
CA ARG A 93 -11.66 -8.32 8.59
C ARG A 93 -12.99 -7.79 9.14
N GLU A 94 -13.91 -7.36 8.27
CA GLU A 94 -15.24 -6.89 8.68
C GLU A 94 -16.03 -7.98 9.40
N ASP A 95 -15.94 -9.22 8.91
CA ASP A 95 -16.56 -10.37 9.54
C ASP A 95 -16.07 -10.63 10.97
N TYR A 96 -14.76 -10.53 11.17
CA TYR A 96 -14.18 -10.63 12.51
C TYR A 96 -14.75 -9.53 13.42
N PHE A 97 -14.73 -8.28 12.95
CA PHE A 97 -15.18 -7.14 13.75
C PHE A 97 -16.70 -7.17 14.02
N ARG A 98 -17.52 -7.72 13.13
CA ARG A 98 -18.96 -7.98 13.42
C ARG A 98 -19.17 -8.81 14.68
N GLY A 99 -18.33 -9.82 14.90
CA GLY A 99 -18.39 -10.64 16.12
C GLY A 99 -17.73 -9.95 17.32
N PHE A 100 -16.56 -9.37 17.10
CA PHE A 100 -15.76 -8.75 18.16
C PHE A 100 -16.47 -7.54 18.81
N LEU A 101 -17.10 -6.68 18.00
CA LEU A 101 -17.74 -5.45 18.46
C LEU A 101 -18.99 -5.69 19.30
N LYS A 102 -19.66 -6.84 19.15
CA LYS A 102 -20.79 -7.24 20.02
C LYS A 102 -20.39 -7.29 21.49
N LYS A 103 -19.10 -7.52 21.78
CA LYS A 103 -18.55 -7.55 23.15
C LYS A 103 -18.23 -6.17 23.72
N LYS A 104 -18.46 -5.08 22.98
CA LYS A 104 -18.16 -3.70 23.38
C LYS A 104 -16.72 -3.53 23.89
N PRO A 105 -15.71 -3.91 23.08
CA PRO A 105 -14.31 -3.88 23.51
C PRO A 105 -13.79 -2.45 23.70
N VAL A 106 -13.00 -2.25 24.76
CA VAL A 106 -12.18 -1.06 25.00
C VAL A 106 -10.74 -1.52 25.23
N GLY A 107 -9.83 -1.13 24.33
CA GLY A 107 -8.41 -1.46 24.43
C GLY A 107 -7.64 -0.52 25.36
N HIS A 108 -6.68 -1.07 26.09
CA HIS A 108 -5.72 -0.34 26.93
C HIS A 108 -4.30 -0.84 26.63
N ILE A 109 -3.36 0.07 26.38
CA ILE A 109 -1.95 -0.28 26.12
C ILE A 109 -1.25 -0.62 27.43
N ASP A 110 -0.71 -1.84 27.54
CA ASP A 110 0.04 -2.30 28.70
C ASP A 110 1.55 -2.05 28.53
N SER A 111 2.07 -2.27 27.31
CA SER A 111 3.46 -1.99 26.94
C SER A 111 3.55 -1.55 25.48
N ARG A 112 4.58 -0.75 25.16
CA ARG A 112 4.74 -0.16 23.82
C ARG A 112 6.21 0.08 23.47
N THR A 113 6.59 -0.34 22.28
CA THR A 113 7.86 -0.04 21.62
C THR A 113 7.57 0.49 20.23
N ILE A 114 7.97 1.73 19.95
CA ILE A 114 7.81 2.33 18.62
C ILE A 114 9.15 2.41 17.89
N ARG A 115 9.19 1.87 16.68
CA ARG A 115 10.25 2.02 15.68
C ARG A 115 9.70 2.80 14.48
N THR A 116 10.49 3.71 13.93
CA THR A 116 10.08 4.58 12.81
C THR A 116 11.15 4.53 11.75
N GLY A 117 10.73 4.36 10.50
CA GLY A 117 11.59 4.28 9.33
C GLY A 117 11.07 5.17 8.22
N CYS A 118 11.55 4.92 7.01
CA CYS A 118 11.15 5.73 5.87
C CYS A 118 9.73 5.42 5.40
N ASN A 119 8.80 6.36 5.55
CA ASN A 119 7.37 6.17 5.25
C ASN A 119 6.74 4.98 6.00
N GLU A 120 7.36 4.53 7.08
CA GLU A 120 6.95 3.33 7.81
C GLU A 120 7.12 3.53 9.33
N ALA A 121 6.34 2.78 10.09
CA ALA A 121 6.52 2.67 11.53
C ALA A 121 5.96 1.34 12.03
N LEU A 122 6.50 0.89 13.16
CA LEU A 122 6.07 -0.28 13.89
C LEU A 122 5.77 0.14 15.33
N ASP A 123 4.52 -0.06 15.77
CA ASP A 123 4.08 0.07 17.16
C ASP A 123 3.77 -1.33 17.68
N THR A 124 4.66 -1.87 18.52
CA THR A 124 4.56 -3.23 19.05
C THR A 124 4.57 -3.25 20.56
N GLY A 125 3.89 -4.22 21.15
CA GLY A 125 3.81 -4.37 22.59
C GLY A 125 2.66 -5.28 22.98
N THR A 126 2.08 -5.00 24.14
CA THR A 126 0.94 -5.74 24.68
C THR A 126 -0.15 -4.77 25.07
N TYR A 127 -1.38 -5.25 25.01
CA TYR A 127 -2.57 -4.45 25.29
C TYR A 127 -3.70 -5.36 25.75
N THR A 128 -4.60 -4.83 26.56
CA THR A 128 -5.71 -5.57 27.15
C THR A 128 -7.03 -4.97 26.69
N PHE A 129 -7.94 -5.82 26.22
CA PHE A 129 -9.34 -5.44 26.03
C PHE A 129 -10.11 -5.65 27.32
N THR A 130 -10.88 -4.65 27.72
CA THR A 130 -12.00 -4.81 28.65
C THR A 130 -13.29 -4.83 27.84
N PHE A 131 -14.14 -5.82 28.08
CA PHE A 131 -15.42 -5.97 27.38
C PHE A 131 -16.57 -5.40 28.21
N GLY A 132 -17.74 -5.23 27.58
CA GLY A 132 -18.92 -4.67 28.22
C GLY A 132 -19.49 -5.51 29.38
N ASP A 133 -19.10 -6.78 29.49
CA ASP A 133 -19.44 -7.67 30.61
C ASP A 133 -18.39 -7.64 31.74
N GLY A 134 -17.36 -6.81 31.62
CA GLY A 134 -16.25 -6.71 32.56
C GLY A 134 -15.14 -7.76 32.36
N SER A 135 -15.34 -8.75 31.49
CA SER A 135 -14.29 -9.71 31.15
C SER A 135 -13.13 -9.03 30.42
N LYS A 136 -11.95 -9.64 30.50
CA LYS A 136 -10.71 -9.11 29.91
C LYS A 136 -10.03 -10.12 29.01
N ALA A 137 -9.37 -9.64 27.96
CA ALA A 137 -8.51 -10.44 27.10
C ALA A 137 -7.20 -9.71 26.80
N ALA A 138 -6.08 -10.38 27.10
CA ALA A 138 -4.75 -9.92 26.70
C ALA A 138 -4.54 -10.13 25.19
N ALA A 139 -3.84 -9.18 24.57
CA ALA A 139 -3.52 -9.16 23.16
C ALA A 139 -2.09 -8.65 22.91
N ARG A 140 -1.62 -8.88 21.69
CA ARG A 140 -0.27 -8.58 21.19
C ARG A 140 -0.32 -8.30 19.70
#